data_AF-U2RL24-F1
#
_entry.id   AF-U2RL24-F1
#
_cell.length_a   1.000
_cell.length_b   1.000
_cell.length_c   1.000
_cell.angle_alpha   90.00
_cell.angle_beta   90.00
_cell.angle_gamma   90.00
#
_symmetry.space_group_name_H-M   'P 1'
#
loop_
_entity.id
_entity.type
_entity.pdbx_description
1 polymer ?
#
loop_
_entity_poly.entity_id
_entity_poly.type
_entity_poly.pdbx_seq_one_letter_code
_entity_poly.pdbx_strand_id
1 'polypeptide(L)'
;DALPLSLPLRFTTDAAERAALWHIRKGLYTTVAEARAPGTTALLEDVVVPVPTLLDACAGLRDLFAAHGYEDSVIFGHAKDGNIHFMLSERLGEPSGVDRYRAFTDDMVELILGLGGSLKAEHGTGRIMAPFVRRQYGDELYAVMQEVKRLFDPHGILNPGVLLSDDPDSYLRDLKTAPPVEDEVDRCVECGYCEPACPSRDLTLTPRQRIVLRRELRAAQLAGDEALAAELRDDYEYAGVQTCAVDGMCQTACPVNINTGDLVRLLRGESASRVAAGAWDAAAAAWGPVSRGGGVALTVA
;
A
#
# COMPACT_ATOMS: atom_id res chain seq x y z
N ASP A 1 -0.73 -10.71 -34.89
CA ASP A 1 -1.99 -11.32 -34.41
C ASP A 1 -2.56 -10.47 -33.28
N ALA A 2 -3.77 -9.95 -33.46
CA ALA A 2 -4.42 -9.15 -32.42
C ALA A 2 -5.11 -10.08 -31.42
N LEU A 3 -4.98 -9.81 -30.12
CA LEU A 3 -5.79 -10.47 -29.11
C LEU A 3 -7.28 -10.20 -29.42
N PRO A 4 -8.16 -11.21 -29.41
CA PRO A 4 -9.58 -10.99 -29.64
C PRO A 4 -10.15 -10.11 -28.52
N LEU A 5 -10.94 -9.11 -28.89
CA LEU A 5 -11.66 -8.32 -27.89
C LEU A 5 -12.65 -9.21 -27.14
N SER A 6 -12.69 -9.10 -25.82
CA SER A 6 -13.65 -9.83 -24.98
C SER A 6 -15.11 -9.42 -25.24
N LEU A 7 -15.30 -8.20 -25.74
CA LEU A 7 -16.59 -7.65 -26.16
C LEU A 7 -16.43 -6.89 -27.49
N PRO A 8 -17.48 -6.81 -28.33
CA PRO A 8 -17.43 -5.99 -29.54
C PRO A 8 -17.11 -4.52 -29.23
N LEU A 9 -16.20 -3.91 -29.99
CA LEU A 9 -15.90 -2.48 -29.89
C LEU A 9 -17.15 -1.65 -30.20
N ARG A 10 -17.62 -0.88 -29.22
CA ARG A 10 -18.76 0.04 -29.36
C ARG A 10 -18.46 1.34 -28.63
N PHE A 11 -18.82 2.46 -29.25
CA PHE A 11 -18.86 3.76 -28.58
C PHE A 11 -20.20 3.94 -27.88
N THR A 12 -20.19 4.58 -26.71
CA THR A 12 -21.40 4.88 -25.93
C THR A 12 -21.41 6.33 -25.47
N THR A 13 -22.58 6.95 -25.52
CA THR A 13 -22.85 8.25 -24.92
C THR A 13 -23.69 8.14 -23.64
N ASP A 14 -24.13 6.93 -23.28
CA ASP A 14 -24.91 6.70 -22.07
C ASP A 14 -24.10 7.02 -20.82
N ALA A 15 -24.68 7.80 -19.92
CA ALA A 15 -23.97 8.30 -18.75
C ALA A 15 -23.65 7.19 -17.75
N ALA A 16 -24.54 6.20 -17.58
CA ALA A 16 -24.35 5.10 -16.65
C ALA A 16 -23.28 4.14 -17.16
N GLU A 17 -23.29 3.80 -18.45
CA GLU A 17 -22.27 2.96 -19.08
C GLU A 17 -20.89 3.63 -19.02
N ARG A 18 -20.80 4.93 -19.34
CA ARG A 18 -19.54 5.68 -19.20
C ARG A 18 -19.04 5.68 -17.76
N ALA A 19 -19.92 5.86 -16.78
CA ALA A 19 -19.55 5.84 -15.37
C ALA A 19 -18.99 4.47 -14.95
N ALA A 20 -19.60 3.38 -15.41
CA ALA A 20 -19.11 2.02 -15.16
C ALA A 20 -17.72 1.78 -15.78
N LEU A 21 -17.49 2.23 -17.02
CA LEU A 21 -16.17 2.11 -17.67
C LEU A 21 -15.09 2.91 -16.93
N TRP A 22 -15.42 4.13 -16.46
CA TRP A 22 -14.52 4.91 -15.62
C TRP A 22 -14.25 4.25 -14.27
N HIS A 23 -15.24 3.59 -13.69
CA HIS A 23 -15.06 2.83 -12.46
C HIS A 23 -14.03 1.72 -12.64
N ILE A 24 -14.07 0.97 -13.75
CA ILE A 24 -13.06 -0.05 -14.09
C ILE A 24 -11.66 0.57 -14.18
N ARG A 25 -11.50 1.67 -14.92
CA ARG A 25 -10.18 2.34 -15.07
C ARG A 25 -9.63 2.85 -13.73
N LYS A 26 -10.50 3.34 -12.84
CA LYS A 26 -10.11 3.82 -11.50
C LYS A 26 -9.78 2.68 -10.54
N GLY A 27 -10.44 1.53 -10.69
CA GLY A 27 -10.21 0.32 -9.88
C GLY A 27 -8.98 -0.50 -10.29
N LEU A 28 -8.34 -0.20 -11.43
CA LEU A 28 -7.24 -1.03 -11.95
C LEU A 28 -6.09 -1.20 -10.95
N TYR A 29 -5.59 -0.10 -10.38
CA TYR A 29 -4.52 -0.14 -9.38
C TYR A 29 -4.90 -1.07 -8.22
N THR A 30 -6.13 -0.93 -7.70
CA THR A 30 -6.57 -1.68 -6.53
C THR A 30 -6.78 -3.16 -6.82
N THR A 31 -7.25 -3.51 -8.02
CA THR A 31 -7.39 -4.91 -8.45
C THR A 31 -6.04 -5.60 -8.61
N VAL A 32 -5.06 -4.94 -9.24
CA VAL A 32 -3.72 -5.51 -9.41
C VAL A 32 -3.00 -5.61 -8.05
N ALA A 33 -3.14 -4.57 -7.22
CA ALA A 33 -2.66 -4.57 -5.85
C ALA A 33 -3.24 -5.72 -5.02
N GLU A 34 -4.54 -6.00 -5.15
CA GLU A 34 -5.20 -7.08 -4.42
C GLU A 34 -4.67 -8.47 -4.81
N ALA A 35 -4.38 -8.67 -6.10
CA ALA A 35 -3.97 -9.97 -6.65
C ALA A 35 -2.55 -10.39 -6.26
N ARG A 36 -1.77 -9.51 -5.63
CA ARG A 36 -0.39 -9.80 -5.23
C ARG A 36 -0.33 -10.91 -4.18
N ALA A 37 0.78 -11.65 -4.18
CA ALA A 37 1.04 -12.64 -3.13
C ALA A 37 1.18 -11.97 -1.75
N PRO A 38 0.64 -12.56 -0.65
CA PRO A 38 0.90 -12.10 0.71
C PRO A 38 2.41 -12.01 0.99
N GLY A 39 2.82 -10.99 1.74
CA GLY A 39 4.24 -10.74 2.02
C GLY A 39 4.96 -9.87 0.98
N THR A 40 4.26 -9.46 -0.10
CA THR A 40 4.82 -8.58 -1.13
C THR A 40 4.33 -7.14 -0.98
N THR A 41 5.24 -6.20 -1.28
CA THR A 41 4.98 -4.77 -1.40
C THR A 41 4.55 -4.46 -2.84
N ALA A 42 3.39 -3.81 -2.99
CA ALA A 42 2.93 -3.29 -4.28
C ALA A 42 3.62 -1.96 -4.59
N LEU A 43 4.54 -1.98 -5.56
CA LEU A 43 5.28 -0.81 -6.01
C LEU A 43 4.61 -0.27 -7.28
N LEU A 44 4.02 0.92 -7.17
CA LEU A 44 3.48 1.65 -8.31
C LEU A 44 4.55 2.58 -8.87
N GLU A 45 5.12 2.20 -10.00
CA GLU A 45 6.07 3.03 -10.73
C GLU A 45 5.36 3.85 -11.81
N ASP A 46 5.98 4.98 -12.12
CA ASP A 46 5.44 6.04 -12.96
C ASP A 46 6.60 6.63 -13.76
N VAL A 47 6.54 6.52 -15.09
CA VAL A 47 7.54 7.06 -16.02
C VAL A 47 6.85 7.72 -17.20
N VAL A 48 7.57 8.53 -17.96
CA VAL A 48 7.05 9.13 -19.19
C VAL A 48 8.07 9.08 -20.30
N VAL A 49 7.62 8.80 -21.51
CA VAL A 49 8.44 8.83 -22.73
C VAL A 49 7.75 9.68 -23.79
N PRO A 50 8.48 10.20 -24.79
CA PRO A 50 7.85 10.76 -25.98
C PRO A 50 6.84 9.77 -26.57
N VAL A 51 5.63 10.24 -26.91
CA VAL A 51 4.57 9.37 -27.47
C VAL A 51 5.04 8.48 -28.64
N PRO A 52 5.91 8.95 -29.57
CA PRO A 52 6.44 8.09 -30.64
C PRO A 52 7.21 6.86 -30.17
N THR A 53 7.81 6.88 -28.97
CA THR A 53 8.57 5.76 -28.38
C THR A 53 7.78 4.98 -27.33
N LEU A 54 6.48 5.28 -27.14
CA LEU A 54 5.62 4.61 -26.16
C LEU A 54 5.54 3.09 -26.38
N LEU A 55 5.46 2.64 -27.63
CA LEU A 55 5.43 1.21 -27.95
C LEU A 55 6.75 0.54 -27.54
N ASP A 56 7.89 1.15 -27.85
CA ASP A 56 9.21 0.63 -27.54
C ASP A 56 9.43 0.56 -26.03
N ALA A 57 8.99 1.59 -25.29
CA ALA A 57 9.03 1.59 -23.83
C ALA A 57 8.17 0.47 -23.22
N CYS A 58 6.93 0.30 -23.69
CA CYS A 58 6.05 -0.77 -23.22
C CYS A 58 6.59 -2.17 -23.58
N ALA A 59 7.21 -2.33 -24.75
CA ALA A 59 7.85 -3.59 -25.15
C ALA A 59 9.08 -3.88 -24.28
N GLY A 60 9.97 -2.90 -24.10
CA GLY A 60 11.15 -3.03 -23.25
C GLY A 60 10.79 -3.32 -21.79
N LEU A 61 9.78 -2.65 -21.23
CA LEU A 61 9.30 -2.94 -19.88
C LEU A 61 8.80 -4.39 -19.75
N ARG A 62 8.08 -4.91 -20.75
CA ARG A 62 7.65 -6.32 -20.76
C ARG A 62 8.84 -7.28 -20.81
N ASP A 63 9.87 -6.96 -21.59
CA ASP A 63 11.09 -7.76 -21.64
C ASP A 63 11.83 -7.73 -20.30
N LEU A 64 11.88 -6.56 -19.62
CA LEU A 64 12.44 -6.45 -18.28
C LEU A 64 11.62 -7.22 -17.23
N PHE A 65 10.28 -7.19 -17.30
CA PHE A 65 9.45 -8.01 -16.41
C PHE A 65 9.77 -9.49 -16.58
N ALA A 66 9.91 -9.98 -17.82
CA ALA A 66 10.29 -11.36 -18.07
C ALA A 66 11.71 -11.67 -17.57
N ALA A 67 12.68 -10.80 -17.85
CA ALA A 67 14.08 -10.99 -17.47
C ALA A 67 14.28 -11.03 -15.94
N HIS A 68 13.49 -10.23 -15.20
CA HIS A 68 13.56 -10.12 -13.74
C HIS A 68 12.47 -10.94 -13.02
N GLY A 69 11.68 -11.75 -13.74
CA GLY A 69 10.67 -12.64 -13.13
C GLY A 69 9.50 -11.91 -12.46
N TYR A 70 9.07 -10.78 -13.01
CA TYR A 70 7.88 -10.03 -12.60
C TYR A 70 6.69 -10.28 -13.54
N GLU A 71 6.37 -11.55 -13.78
CA GLU A 71 5.38 -11.99 -14.79
C GLU A 71 3.96 -11.46 -14.57
N ASP A 72 3.59 -11.16 -13.31
CA ASP A 72 2.28 -10.62 -12.93
C ASP A 72 2.17 -9.09 -13.05
N SER A 73 3.20 -8.42 -13.58
CA SER A 73 3.22 -6.96 -13.72
C SER A 73 2.24 -6.48 -14.77
N VAL A 74 1.57 -5.38 -14.49
CA VAL A 74 0.59 -4.75 -15.40
C VAL A 74 1.09 -3.37 -15.80
N ILE A 75 1.05 -3.09 -17.10
CA ILE A 75 1.29 -1.75 -17.66
C ILE A 75 -0.06 -1.09 -17.94
N PHE A 76 -0.20 0.14 -17.48
CA PHE A 76 -1.33 1.03 -17.73
C PHE A 76 -0.85 2.48 -17.77
N GLY A 77 -1.75 3.46 -17.85
CA GLY A 77 -1.32 4.86 -17.77
C GLY A 77 -2.18 5.82 -18.57
N HIS A 78 -1.52 6.88 -19.03
CA HIS A 78 -2.06 8.00 -19.78
C HIS A 78 -1.37 8.03 -21.14
N ALA A 79 -1.71 7.06 -21.99
CA ALA A 79 -1.03 6.81 -23.27
C ALA A 79 -0.95 8.04 -24.18
N LYS A 80 -1.96 8.93 -24.13
CA LYS A 80 -1.97 10.19 -24.89
C LYS A 80 -0.77 11.07 -24.55
N ASP A 81 -0.33 11.05 -23.30
CA ASP A 81 0.71 11.92 -22.77
C ASP A 81 2.05 11.17 -22.65
N GLY A 82 2.13 9.93 -23.15
CA GLY A 82 3.32 9.07 -23.07
C GLY A 82 3.63 8.60 -21.64
N ASN A 83 2.73 8.84 -20.69
CA ASN A 83 2.91 8.48 -19.29
C ASN A 83 2.46 7.04 -19.04
N ILE A 84 3.41 6.25 -18.55
CA ILE A 84 3.32 4.82 -18.29
C ILE A 84 3.36 4.59 -16.79
N HIS A 85 2.34 3.91 -16.30
CA HIS A 85 2.26 3.35 -14.97
C HIS A 85 2.48 1.85 -15.04
N PHE A 86 3.25 1.30 -14.12
CA PHE A 86 3.33 -0.15 -13.99
C PHE A 86 3.47 -0.56 -12.53
N MET A 87 3.12 -1.81 -12.26
CA MET A 87 3.18 -2.35 -10.91
C MET A 87 4.17 -3.50 -10.80
N LEU A 88 5.02 -3.44 -9.78
CA LEU A 88 5.83 -4.57 -9.32
C LEU A 88 5.29 -5.06 -7.99
N SER A 89 5.38 -6.36 -7.75
CA SER A 89 5.11 -6.95 -6.44
C SER A 89 6.38 -7.64 -5.95
N GLU A 90 6.99 -7.11 -4.89
CA GLU A 90 8.29 -7.59 -4.41
C GLU A 90 8.33 -7.86 -2.91
N ARG A 91 9.10 -8.87 -2.49
CA ARG A 91 9.38 -9.21 -1.09
C ARG A 91 10.58 -8.41 -0.59
N LEU A 92 10.34 -7.14 -0.25
CA LEU A 92 11.41 -6.22 0.21
C LEU A 92 11.99 -6.55 1.60
N GLY A 93 11.39 -7.51 2.31
CA GLY A 93 11.96 -8.06 3.56
C GLY A 93 13.02 -9.15 3.33
N GLU A 94 13.25 -9.55 2.08
CA GLU A 94 14.21 -10.60 1.71
C GLU A 94 15.35 -9.99 0.89
N PRO A 95 16.64 -10.30 1.19
CA PRO A 95 17.78 -9.75 0.44
C PRO A 95 17.68 -9.99 -1.07
N SER A 96 17.22 -11.18 -1.49
CA SER A 96 17.02 -11.51 -2.90
C SER A 96 15.97 -10.61 -3.59
N GLY A 97 14.93 -10.21 -2.87
CA GLY A 97 13.92 -9.28 -3.40
C GLY A 97 14.49 -7.88 -3.57
N VAL A 98 15.29 -7.41 -2.61
CA VAL A 98 15.99 -6.12 -2.71
C VAL A 98 16.98 -6.10 -3.87
N ASP A 99 17.75 -7.18 -4.05
CA ASP A 99 18.73 -7.29 -5.14
C ASP A 99 18.05 -7.31 -6.52
N ARG A 100 16.93 -8.04 -6.65
CA ARG A 100 16.14 -8.07 -7.88
C ARG A 100 15.49 -6.72 -8.18
N TYR A 101 14.98 -6.04 -7.16
CA TYR A 101 14.46 -4.68 -7.30
C TYR A 101 15.54 -3.68 -7.73
N ARG A 102 16.75 -3.78 -7.15
CA ARG A 102 17.91 -2.97 -7.57
C ARG A 102 18.19 -3.17 -9.06
N ALA A 103 18.39 -4.42 -9.48
CA ALA A 103 18.73 -4.77 -10.86
C ALA A 103 17.65 -4.32 -11.86
N PHE A 104 16.37 -4.56 -11.55
CA PHE A 104 15.27 -4.10 -12.40
C PHE A 104 15.23 -2.56 -12.50
N THR A 105 15.44 -1.86 -11.38
CA THR A 105 15.39 -0.39 -11.36
C THR A 105 16.50 0.20 -12.22
N ASP A 106 17.72 -0.33 -12.15
CA ASP A 106 18.84 0.13 -12.97
C ASP A 106 18.58 -0.05 -14.47
N ASP A 107 18.08 -1.22 -14.88
CA ASP A 107 17.74 -1.52 -16.27
C ASP A 107 16.57 -0.66 -16.76
N MET A 108 15.56 -0.45 -15.93
CA MET A 108 14.42 0.42 -16.24
C MET A 108 14.87 1.87 -16.43
N VAL A 109 15.75 2.36 -15.56
CA VAL A 109 16.31 3.72 -15.70
C VAL A 109 17.06 3.86 -17.02
N GLU A 110 17.89 2.88 -17.38
CA GLU A 110 18.61 2.88 -18.66
C GLU A 110 17.66 2.87 -19.87
N LEU A 111 16.64 2.01 -19.85
CA LEU A 111 15.62 1.93 -20.89
C LEU A 111 14.90 3.28 -21.08
N ILE A 112 14.38 3.85 -20.00
CA ILE A 112 13.55 5.05 -20.06
C ILE A 112 14.38 6.27 -20.47
N LEU A 113 15.57 6.47 -19.90
CA LEU A 113 16.44 7.58 -20.29
C LEU A 113 16.97 7.41 -21.73
N GLY A 114 17.28 6.18 -22.15
CA GLY A 114 17.70 5.88 -23.52
C GLY A 114 16.64 6.20 -24.58
N LEU A 115 15.36 6.17 -24.21
CA LEU A 115 14.23 6.57 -25.06
C LEU A 115 13.90 8.07 -24.95
N GLY A 116 14.74 8.86 -24.26
CA GLY A 116 14.52 10.29 -24.03
C GLY A 116 13.38 10.59 -23.06
N GLY A 117 13.07 9.65 -22.16
CA GLY A 117 12.02 9.75 -21.16
C GLY A 117 12.45 10.42 -19.85
N SER A 118 11.50 10.49 -18.92
CA SER A 118 11.68 10.93 -17.53
C SER A 118 11.26 9.81 -16.57
N LEU A 119 12.02 9.66 -15.49
CA LEU A 119 11.83 8.59 -14.48
C LEU A 119 10.64 8.84 -13.55
N LYS A 120 10.00 10.00 -13.67
CA LYS A 120 8.73 10.35 -13.05
C LYS A 120 7.90 11.25 -13.94
N ALA A 121 6.57 11.07 -13.90
CA ALA A 121 5.64 11.90 -14.65
C ALA A 121 4.75 12.73 -13.72
N GLU A 122 3.93 12.09 -12.89
CA GLU A 122 2.94 12.73 -12.02
C GLU A 122 3.16 12.47 -10.51
N HIS A 123 3.84 11.39 -10.14
CA HIS A 123 4.03 11.02 -8.71
C HIS A 123 5.22 11.70 -8.03
N GLY A 124 6.03 12.46 -8.79
CA GLY A 124 7.23 13.14 -8.29
C GLY A 124 8.39 12.20 -7.96
N THR A 125 9.60 12.74 -7.78
CA THR A 125 10.85 11.97 -7.59
C THR A 125 10.78 10.98 -6.44
N GLY A 126 10.51 11.48 -5.23
CA GLY A 126 10.55 10.67 -4.01
C GLY A 126 11.91 10.02 -3.74
N ARG A 127 12.01 9.30 -2.62
CA ARG A 127 13.26 8.59 -2.24
C ARG A 127 13.71 7.60 -3.31
N ILE A 128 12.74 6.98 -3.99
CA ILE A 128 13.00 5.91 -4.95
C ILE A 128 13.83 6.39 -6.15
N MET A 129 13.51 7.56 -6.70
CA MET A 129 14.25 8.08 -7.88
C MET A 129 15.27 9.18 -7.54
N ALA A 130 15.40 9.57 -6.28
CA ALA A 130 16.34 10.61 -5.85
C ALA A 130 17.79 10.38 -6.33
N PRO A 131 18.38 9.17 -6.21
CA PRO A 131 19.75 8.94 -6.71
C PRO A 131 19.90 9.02 -8.24
N PHE A 132 18.82 8.90 -9.00
CA PHE A 132 18.84 8.89 -10.46
C PHE A 132 18.59 10.27 -11.09
N VAL A 133 18.25 11.29 -10.30
CA VAL A 133 17.99 12.66 -10.79
C VAL A 133 19.19 13.22 -11.55
N ARG A 134 20.41 13.00 -11.04
CA ARG A 134 21.62 13.44 -11.72
C ARG A 134 21.80 12.79 -13.11
N ARG A 135 21.46 11.49 -13.25
CA ARG A 135 21.49 10.81 -14.55
C ARG A 135 20.50 11.40 -15.54
N GLN A 136 19.31 11.78 -15.07
CA GLN A 136 18.27 12.34 -15.92
C GLN A 136 18.56 13.78 -16.37
N TYR A 137 19.05 14.64 -15.46
CA TYR A 137 19.22 16.08 -15.74
C TYR A 137 20.65 16.51 -16.07
N GLY A 138 21.63 15.63 -15.84
CA GLY A 138 23.05 15.94 -16.00
C GLY A 138 23.63 16.77 -14.87
N ASP A 139 24.96 16.91 -14.90
CA ASP A 139 25.74 17.50 -13.81
C ASP A 139 25.40 18.97 -13.53
N GLU A 140 25.21 19.77 -14.58
CA GLU A 140 24.98 21.22 -14.46
C GLU A 140 23.65 21.52 -13.78
N LEU A 141 22.55 20.95 -14.29
CA LEU A 141 21.22 21.18 -13.71
C LEU A 141 21.09 20.55 -12.33
N TYR A 142 21.69 19.39 -12.10
CA TYR A 142 21.72 18.78 -10.76
C TYR A 142 22.45 19.68 -9.74
N ALA A 143 23.57 20.30 -10.13
CA ALA A 143 24.29 21.25 -9.27
C ALA A 143 23.44 22.48 -8.93
N VAL A 144 22.66 23.01 -9.89
CA VAL A 144 21.70 24.09 -9.64
C VAL A 144 20.62 23.66 -8.66
N MET A 145 20.05 22.44 -8.81
CA MET A 145 19.06 21.91 -7.87
C MET A 145 19.63 21.80 -6.44
N GLN A 146 20.87 21.34 -6.31
CA GLN A 146 21.55 21.29 -5.01
C GLN A 146 21.79 22.69 -4.42
N GLU A 147 22.17 23.67 -5.23
CA GLU A 147 22.34 25.05 -4.76
C GLU A 147 21.03 25.64 -4.26
N VAL A 148 19.94 25.50 -5.01
CA VAL A 148 18.60 25.93 -4.59
C VAL A 148 18.22 25.24 -3.27
N LYS A 149 18.44 23.93 -3.15
CA LYS A 149 18.19 23.19 -1.90
C LYS A 149 18.97 23.78 -0.72
N ARG A 150 20.28 24.06 -0.89
CA ARG A 150 21.12 24.64 0.18
C ARG A 150 20.72 26.07 0.55
N LEU A 151 20.24 26.87 -0.40
CA LEU A 151 19.78 28.24 -0.14
C LEU A 151 18.55 28.26 0.80
N PHE A 152 17.60 27.33 0.61
CA PHE A 152 16.40 27.25 1.43
C PHE A 152 16.56 26.35 2.67
N ASP A 153 17.51 25.44 2.66
CA ASP A 153 17.74 24.46 3.73
C ASP A 153 19.24 24.25 3.98
N PRO A 154 19.94 25.26 4.54
CA PRO A 154 21.38 25.21 4.75
C PRO A 154 21.83 24.13 5.75
N HIS A 155 20.91 23.63 6.58
CA HIS A 155 21.15 22.56 7.55
C HIS A 155 20.69 21.18 7.07
N GLY A 156 20.03 21.10 5.91
CA GLY A 156 19.58 19.82 5.33
C GLY A 156 18.45 19.12 6.10
N ILE A 157 17.65 19.86 6.88
CA ILE A 157 16.62 19.27 7.77
C ILE A 157 15.29 19.03 7.05
N LEU A 158 15.04 19.70 5.92
CA LEU A 158 13.77 19.61 5.21
C LEU A 158 13.77 18.38 4.29
N ASN A 159 13.33 17.24 4.81
CA ASN A 159 13.09 16.01 4.04
C ASN A 159 14.36 15.49 3.29
N PRO A 160 15.45 15.17 4.01
CA PRO A 160 16.72 14.75 3.42
C PRO A 160 16.57 13.47 2.58
N GLY A 161 17.27 13.40 1.45
CA GLY A 161 17.34 12.22 0.58
C GLY A 161 16.06 11.94 -0.24
N VAL A 162 15.03 12.79 -0.18
CA VAL A 162 13.74 12.52 -0.85
C VAL A 162 13.66 13.08 -2.27
N LEU A 163 14.37 14.15 -2.60
CA LEU A 163 14.36 14.70 -3.97
C LEU A 163 15.73 14.63 -4.63
N LEU A 164 16.78 14.77 -3.84
CA LEU A 164 18.17 14.75 -4.28
C LEU A 164 18.93 13.86 -3.32
N SER A 165 19.77 12.98 -3.85
CA SER A 165 20.63 12.12 -3.06
C SER A 165 21.92 11.87 -3.83
N ASP A 166 23.05 12.04 -3.14
CA ASP A 166 24.37 11.67 -3.67
C ASP A 166 24.74 10.22 -3.31
N ASP A 167 23.91 9.54 -2.52
CA ASP A 167 24.06 8.13 -2.19
C ASP A 167 23.32 7.26 -3.23
N PRO A 168 24.05 6.52 -4.09
CA PRO A 168 23.44 5.74 -5.18
C PRO A 168 22.48 4.66 -4.67
N ASP A 169 22.68 4.13 -3.46
CA ASP A 169 21.85 3.08 -2.87
C ASP A 169 20.78 3.64 -1.90
N SER A 170 20.61 4.97 -1.82
CA SER A 170 19.68 5.58 -0.85
C SER A 170 18.23 5.12 -0.99
N TYR A 171 17.82 4.76 -2.21
CA TYR A 171 16.48 4.26 -2.49
C TYR A 171 16.20 2.85 -1.95
N LEU A 172 17.23 2.12 -1.53
CA LEU A 172 17.12 0.77 -0.99
C LEU A 172 17.15 0.75 0.54
N ARG A 173 17.29 1.91 1.18
CA ARG A 173 17.31 2.04 2.64
C ARG A 173 15.90 2.20 3.17
N ASP A 174 15.66 1.66 4.36
CA ASP A 174 14.41 1.82 5.12
C ASP A 174 13.16 1.48 4.30
N LEU A 175 13.30 0.47 3.42
CA LEU A 175 12.22 0.01 2.57
C LEU A 175 11.12 -0.59 3.45
N LYS A 176 9.90 -0.12 3.20
CA LYS A 176 8.73 -0.64 3.88
C LYS A 176 8.51 -2.11 3.51
N THR A 177 8.49 -2.96 4.53
CA THR A 177 8.14 -4.36 4.39
C THR A 177 6.64 -4.56 4.65
N ALA A 178 6.09 -5.65 4.13
CA ALA A 178 4.67 -6.00 4.31
C ALA A 178 4.53 -7.45 4.77
N PRO A 179 5.07 -7.82 5.96
CA PRO A 179 4.99 -9.19 6.44
C PRO A 179 3.52 -9.64 6.54
N PRO A 180 3.20 -10.90 6.19
CA PRO A 180 1.86 -11.45 6.41
C PRO A 180 1.52 -11.45 7.90
N VAL A 181 0.27 -11.09 8.22
CA VAL A 181 -0.23 -11.03 9.61
C VAL A 181 -1.48 -11.87 9.80
N GLU A 182 -2.62 -11.44 9.25
CA GLU A 182 -3.90 -12.13 9.31
C GLU A 182 -4.57 -12.09 7.93
N ASP A 183 -5.21 -13.20 7.56
CA ASP A 183 -5.85 -13.37 6.26
C ASP A 183 -6.91 -12.28 5.97
N GLU A 184 -7.59 -11.78 7.01
CA GLU A 184 -8.59 -10.71 6.93
C GLU A 184 -8.02 -9.40 6.35
N VAL A 185 -6.72 -9.16 6.49
CA VAL A 185 -6.09 -7.88 6.18
C VAL A 185 -4.84 -7.96 5.29
N ASP A 186 -4.36 -9.15 4.96
CA ASP A 186 -3.13 -9.31 4.15
C ASP A 186 -3.24 -8.72 2.74
N ARG A 187 -4.45 -8.67 2.18
CA ARG A 187 -4.73 -7.97 0.90
C ARG A 187 -4.52 -6.45 0.97
N CYS A 188 -4.34 -5.86 2.15
CA CYS A 188 -4.19 -4.41 2.35
C CYS A 188 -2.90 -3.86 1.73
N VAL A 189 -3.02 -2.87 0.85
CA VAL A 189 -1.90 -2.04 0.34
C VAL A 189 -1.72 -0.72 1.07
N GLU A 190 -2.45 -0.52 2.18
CA GLU A 190 -2.27 0.63 3.06
C GLU A 190 -2.46 2.00 2.41
N CYS A 191 -3.37 2.06 1.43
CA CYS A 191 -3.73 3.27 0.68
C CYS A 191 -4.50 4.33 1.49
N GLY A 192 -5.16 3.93 2.59
CA GLY A 192 -5.82 4.87 3.50
C GLY A 192 -7.25 5.29 3.14
N TYR A 193 -7.85 4.77 2.05
CA TYR A 193 -9.26 5.07 1.70
C TYR A 193 -10.26 4.78 2.83
N CYS A 194 -9.94 3.82 3.70
CA CYS A 194 -10.77 3.44 4.84
C CYS A 194 -10.69 4.42 6.03
N GLU A 195 -9.68 5.29 6.10
CA GLU A 195 -9.44 6.15 7.27
C GLU A 195 -10.58 7.14 7.54
N PRO A 196 -11.11 7.88 6.54
CA PRO A 196 -12.15 8.86 6.78
C PRO A 196 -13.47 8.25 7.28
N ALA A 197 -13.76 7.00 6.94
CA ALA A 197 -14.99 6.30 7.33
C ALA A 197 -14.95 5.72 8.75
N CYS A 198 -13.79 5.73 9.41
CA CYS A 198 -13.61 5.06 10.70
C CYS A 198 -14.09 5.93 11.87
N PRO A 199 -15.00 5.42 12.73
CA PRO A 199 -15.44 6.17 13.91
C PRO A 199 -14.33 6.47 14.92
N SER A 200 -13.27 5.65 14.97
CA SER A 200 -12.17 5.84 15.92
C SER A 200 -11.06 6.78 15.40
N ARG A 201 -11.19 7.35 14.20
CA ARG A 201 -10.13 8.18 13.58
C ARG A 201 -9.74 9.40 14.42
N ASP A 202 -10.69 9.93 15.20
CA ASP A 202 -10.52 11.11 16.04
C ASP A 202 -10.22 10.73 17.52
N LEU A 203 -10.03 9.43 17.80
CA LEU A 203 -9.77 8.90 19.14
C LEU A 203 -8.41 8.16 19.22
N THR A 204 -8.16 7.22 18.31
CA THR A 204 -6.95 6.36 18.27
C THR A 204 -6.60 6.00 16.82
N LEU A 205 -6.37 4.72 16.52
CA LEU A 205 -5.92 4.24 15.21
C LEU A 205 -7.07 4.18 14.22
N THR A 206 -6.76 4.49 12.97
CA THR A 206 -7.61 4.20 11.81
C THR A 206 -7.49 2.72 11.40
N PRO A 207 -8.34 2.20 10.49
CA PRO A 207 -8.26 0.82 10.03
C PRO A 207 -6.92 0.55 9.32
N ARG A 208 -6.40 1.50 8.52
CA ARG A 208 -5.07 1.38 7.92
C ARG A 208 -3.99 1.31 8.99
N GLN A 209 -3.99 2.23 9.96
CA GLN A 209 -2.97 2.28 11.01
C GLN A 209 -2.97 1.01 11.88
N ARG A 210 -4.13 0.41 12.14
CA ARG A 210 -4.22 -0.90 12.80
C ARG A 210 -3.44 -1.97 12.04
N ILE A 211 -3.67 -2.08 10.73
CA ILE A 211 -2.99 -3.06 9.88
C ILE A 211 -1.48 -2.78 9.84
N VAL A 212 -1.08 -1.51 9.71
CA VAL A 212 0.33 -1.10 9.75
C VAL A 212 0.98 -1.57 11.04
N LEU A 213 0.39 -1.27 12.21
CA LEU A 213 0.98 -1.65 13.50
C LEU A 213 0.99 -3.18 13.74
N ARG A 214 0.03 -3.94 13.20
CA ARG A 214 0.13 -5.41 13.17
C ARG A 214 1.36 -5.87 12.40
N ARG A 215 1.62 -5.24 11.24
CA ARG A 215 2.79 -5.55 10.41
C ARG A 215 4.10 -5.12 11.06
N GLU A 216 4.15 -3.96 11.70
CA GLU A 216 5.32 -3.51 12.47
C GLU A 216 5.61 -4.44 13.66
N LEU A 217 4.57 -4.86 14.39
CA LEU A 217 4.70 -5.87 15.46
C LEU A 217 5.29 -7.17 14.90
N ARG A 218 4.80 -7.62 13.75
CA ARG A 218 5.31 -8.83 13.09
C ARG A 218 6.74 -8.66 12.59
N ALA A 219 7.09 -7.50 12.06
CA ALA A 219 8.44 -7.18 11.62
C ALA A 219 9.43 -7.18 12.80
N ALA A 220 9.07 -6.57 13.93
CA ALA A 220 9.87 -6.59 15.15
C ALA A 220 10.14 -8.02 15.65
N GLN A 221 9.11 -8.87 15.66
CA GLN A 221 9.26 -10.29 16.00
C GLN A 221 10.21 -11.04 15.05
N LEU A 222 10.09 -10.82 13.73
CA LEU A 222 10.95 -11.45 12.74
C LEU A 222 12.41 -10.97 12.86
N ALA A 223 12.62 -9.73 13.30
CA ALA A 223 13.94 -9.17 13.59
C ALA A 223 14.51 -9.61 14.96
N GLY A 224 13.72 -10.27 15.80
CA GLY A 224 14.11 -10.63 17.17
C GLY A 224 14.15 -9.44 18.15
N ASP A 225 13.52 -8.32 17.80
CA ASP A 225 13.39 -7.15 18.68
C ASP A 225 12.20 -7.35 19.64
N GLU A 226 12.45 -8.15 20.68
CA GLU A 226 11.44 -8.48 21.70
C GLU A 226 10.99 -7.26 22.51
N ALA A 227 11.84 -6.24 22.64
CA ALA A 227 11.50 -5.02 23.37
C ALA A 227 10.45 -4.21 22.61
N LEU A 228 10.72 -3.94 21.33
CA LEU A 228 9.76 -3.24 20.46
C LEU A 228 8.48 -4.07 20.26
N ALA A 229 8.60 -5.38 20.08
CA ALA A 229 7.44 -6.25 19.94
C ALA A 229 6.56 -6.31 21.21
N ALA A 230 7.15 -6.15 22.40
CA ALA A 230 6.39 -6.06 23.65
C ALA A 230 5.67 -4.71 23.78
N GLU A 231 6.37 -3.61 23.51
CA GLU A 231 5.81 -2.24 23.52
C GLU A 231 4.64 -2.11 22.55
N LEU A 232 4.84 -2.49 21.28
CA LEU A 232 3.79 -2.45 20.25
C LEU A 232 2.57 -3.28 20.63
N ARG A 233 2.76 -4.42 21.32
CA ARG A 233 1.65 -5.28 21.75
C ARG A 233 0.82 -4.63 22.86
N ASP A 234 1.48 -4.00 23.82
CA ASP A 234 0.81 -3.30 24.93
C ASP A 234 0.00 -2.11 24.41
N ASP A 235 0.62 -1.27 23.57
CA ASP A 235 -0.05 -0.11 22.97
C ASP A 235 -1.21 -0.51 22.04
N TYR A 236 -1.07 -1.62 21.31
CA TYR A 236 -2.08 -2.08 20.35
C TYR A 236 -3.37 -2.56 21.02
N GLU A 237 -3.34 -3.00 22.28
CA GLU A 237 -4.53 -3.51 22.96
C GLU A 237 -5.64 -2.44 23.03
N TYR A 238 -5.35 -1.27 23.59
CA TYR A 238 -6.33 -0.19 23.63
C TYR A 238 -6.57 0.43 22.26
N ALA A 239 -5.50 0.84 21.58
CA ALA A 239 -5.58 1.64 20.36
C ALA A 239 -6.04 0.84 19.13
N GLY A 240 -5.69 -0.44 19.07
CA GLY A 240 -6.01 -1.35 17.97
C GLY A 240 -7.28 -2.16 18.21
N VAL A 241 -7.41 -2.79 19.38
CA VAL A 241 -8.49 -3.76 19.65
C VAL A 241 -9.69 -3.10 20.32
N GLN A 242 -9.51 -2.42 21.45
CA GLN A 242 -10.63 -1.97 22.29
C GLN A 242 -11.42 -0.82 21.67
N THR A 243 -10.74 0.12 21.02
CA THR A 243 -11.35 1.32 20.43
C THR A 243 -12.03 1.09 19.07
N CYS A 244 -11.87 -0.09 18.46
CA CYS A 244 -12.60 -0.42 17.24
C CYS A 244 -14.07 -0.77 17.54
N ALA A 245 -15.00 -0.11 16.85
CA ALA A 245 -16.44 -0.33 16.99
C ALA A 245 -16.95 -1.63 16.34
N VAL A 246 -16.10 -2.36 15.60
CA VAL A 246 -16.44 -3.60 14.87
C VAL A 246 -17.69 -3.51 13.98
N ASP A 247 -17.93 -2.32 13.43
CA ASP A 247 -19.11 -1.95 12.63
C ASP A 247 -18.99 -2.25 11.13
N GLY A 248 -17.78 -2.44 10.63
CA GLY A 248 -17.50 -2.69 9.22
C GLY A 248 -17.54 -1.46 8.30
N MET A 249 -17.67 -0.24 8.84
CA MET A 249 -17.77 0.98 8.01
C MET A 249 -16.56 1.18 7.10
N CYS A 250 -15.37 0.76 7.55
CA CYS A 250 -14.14 0.79 6.76
C CYS A 250 -14.21 0.02 5.43
N GLN A 251 -15.01 -1.05 5.37
CA GLN A 251 -15.18 -1.90 4.20
C GLN A 251 -15.86 -1.15 3.06
N THR A 252 -16.82 -0.28 3.38
CA THR A 252 -17.60 0.49 2.40
C THR A 252 -16.75 1.42 1.54
N ALA A 253 -15.59 1.84 2.05
CA ALA A 253 -14.63 2.69 1.35
C ALA A 253 -13.38 1.92 0.88
N CYS A 254 -13.20 0.66 1.31
CA CYS A 254 -12.03 -0.11 0.97
C CYS A 254 -12.13 -0.68 -0.45
N PRO A 255 -11.19 -0.35 -1.36
CA PRO A 255 -11.29 -0.80 -2.75
C PRO A 255 -11.01 -2.29 -2.94
N VAL A 256 -10.41 -2.95 -1.93
CA VAL A 256 -10.14 -4.40 -1.90
C VAL A 256 -11.00 -5.11 -0.84
N ASN A 257 -12.07 -4.45 -0.41
CA ASN A 257 -13.13 -4.99 0.44
C ASN A 257 -12.67 -5.53 1.82
N ILE A 258 -11.68 -4.88 2.44
CA ILE A 258 -11.18 -5.25 3.78
C ILE A 258 -12.11 -4.71 4.86
N ASN A 259 -12.43 -5.57 5.82
CA ASN A 259 -13.17 -5.22 7.02
C ASN A 259 -12.30 -5.45 8.27
N THR A 260 -11.74 -4.39 8.84
CA THR A 260 -10.96 -4.50 10.09
C THR A 260 -11.82 -4.85 11.31
N GLY A 261 -13.15 -4.74 11.20
CA GLY A 261 -14.06 -5.24 12.23
C GLY A 261 -13.96 -6.76 12.38
N ASP A 262 -13.73 -7.49 11.29
CA ASP A 262 -13.54 -8.94 11.32
C ASP A 262 -12.20 -9.31 11.97
N LEU A 263 -11.12 -8.59 11.62
CA LEU A 263 -9.83 -8.68 12.31
C LEU A 263 -9.99 -8.47 13.83
N VAL A 264 -10.67 -7.41 14.26
CA VAL A 264 -10.81 -7.14 15.70
C VAL A 264 -11.69 -8.17 16.40
N ARG A 265 -12.71 -8.74 15.73
CA ARG A 265 -13.49 -9.85 16.28
C ARG A 265 -12.63 -11.09 16.48
N LEU A 266 -11.76 -11.41 15.52
CA LEU A 266 -10.77 -12.48 15.65
C LEU A 266 -9.88 -12.26 16.89
N LEU A 267 -9.24 -11.09 17.00
CA LEU A 267 -8.33 -10.77 18.11
C LEU A 267 -9.02 -10.77 19.48
N ARG A 268 -10.25 -10.25 19.58
CA ARG A 268 -11.04 -10.32 20.82
C ARG A 268 -11.40 -11.77 21.18
N GLY A 269 -11.62 -12.62 20.18
CA GLY A 269 -11.88 -14.05 20.35
C GLY A 269 -10.67 -14.81 20.92
N GLU A 270 -9.46 -14.47 20.50
CA GLU A 270 -8.22 -15.08 21.01
C GLU A 270 -7.99 -14.79 22.50
N SER A 271 -8.40 -13.59 22.95
CA SER A 271 -8.27 -13.16 24.35
C SER A 271 -9.46 -13.55 25.23
N ALA A 272 -10.52 -14.11 24.66
CA ALA A 272 -11.73 -14.46 25.40
C ALA A 272 -11.52 -15.71 26.28
N SER A 273 -11.86 -15.60 27.57
CA SER A 273 -11.90 -16.78 28.45
C SER A 273 -13.01 -17.73 28.01
N ARG A 274 -12.66 -18.99 27.73
CA ARG A 274 -13.65 -20.04 27.38
C ARG A 274 -14.72 -20.24 28.46
N VAL A 275 -14.35 -20.04 29.73
CA VAL A 275 -15.28 -20.12 30.86
C VAL A 275 -16.25 -18.93 30.84
N ALA A 276 -15.72 -17.72 30.65
CA ALA A 276 -16.56 -16.53 30.55
C ALA A 276 -17.49 -16.61 29.32
N ALA A 277 -16.99 -17.07 28.18
CA ALA A 277 -17.78 -17.29 26.97
C ALA A 277 -18.97 -18.22 27.23
N GLY A 278 -18.74 -19.38 27.87
CA GLY A 278 -19.83 -20.30 28.22
C GLY A 278 -20.83 -19.71 29.21
N ALA A 279 -20.38 -18.88 30.16
CA ALA A 279 -21.28 -18.15 31.07
C ALA A 279 -22.13 -17.12 30.32
N TRP A 280 -21.54 -16.40 29.36
CA TRP A 280 -22.26 -15.44 28.52
C TRP A 280 -23.25 -16.12 27.58
N ASP A 281 -22.92 -17.28 27.00
CA ASP A 281 -23.84 -18.06 26.16
C ASP A 281 -25.05 -18.53 26.97
N ALA A 282 -24.83 -19.02 28.19
CA ALA A 282 -25.91 -19.40 29.11
C ALA A 282 -26.77 -18.19 29.49
N ALA A 283 -26.15 -17.04 29.76
CA ALA A 283 -26.87 -15.79 30.05
C ALA A 283 -27.69 -15.30 28.84
N ALA A 284 -27.17 -15.44 27.63
CA ALA A 284 -27.86 -15.10 26.38
C ALA A 284 -29.06 -16.02 26.13
N ALA A 285 -28.92 -17.33 26.38
CA ALA A 285 -30.03 -18.27 26.30
C ALA A 285 -31.16 -17.94 27.32
N ALA A 286 -30.81 -17.29 28.42
CA ALA A 286 -31.73 -16.80 29.45
C ALA A 286 -31.87 -15.26 29.46
N TRP A 287 -31.78 -14.61 28.29
CA TRP A 287 -31.72 -13.13 28.19
C TRP A 287 -32.85 -12.40 28.93
N GLY A 288 -34.09 -12.89 28.83
CA GLY A 288 -35.26 -12.25 29.44
C GLY A 288 -35.22 -12.23 30.99
N PRO A 289 -34.94 -13.35 31.66
CA PRO A 289 -34.67 -13.36 33.10
C PRO A 289 -33.44 -12.54 33.51
N VAL A 290 -32.33 -12.67 32.79
CA VAL A 290 -31.06 -11.99 33.13
C VAL A 290 -31.20 -10.47 33.05
N SER A 291 -31.79 -9.95 31.96
CA SER A 291 -32.01 -8.51 31.79
C SER A 291 -32.95 -7.93 32.85
N ARG A 292 -34.02 -8.65 33.22
CA ARG A 292 -34.92 -8.23 34.30
C ARG A 292 -34.22 -8.20 35.67
N GLY A 293 -33.43 -9.23 35.98
CA GLY A 293 -32.64 -9.28 37.21
C GLY A 293 -31.62 -8.14 37.29
N GLY A 294 -30.90 -7.89 36.19
CA GLY A 294 -29.96 -6.78 36.07
C GLY A 294 -30.62 -5.41 36.23
N GLY A 295 -31.80 -5.20 35.62
CA GLY A 295 -32.57 -3.97 35.76
C GLY A 295 -33.00 -3.69 37.20
N VAL A 296 -33.46 -4.71 37.93
CA VAL A 296 -33.78 -4.58 39.36
C VAL A 296 -32.52 -4.27 40.17
N ALA A 297 -31.41 -4.97 39.92
CA ALA A 297 -30.16 -4.73 40.64
C ALA A 297 -29.62 -3.30 40.44
N LEU A 298 -29.65 -2.78 39.21
CA LEU A 298 -29.25 -1.39 38.91
C LEU A 298 -30.22 -0.34 39.48
N THR A 299 -31.47 -0.71 39.75
CA THR A 299 -32.45 0.18 40.40
C THR A 299 -32.26 0.23 41.91
N VAL A 300 -31.70 -0.83 42.49
CA VAL A 300 -31.47 -0.97 43.94
C VAL A 300 -30.08 -0.47 44.36
N ALA A 301 -29.09 -0.52 43.46
CA ALA A 301 -27.75 0.03 43.65
C ALA A 301 -27.72 1.55 43.53
#